data_AF-A0A432SYQ0-F1
#
_entry.id   AF-A0A432SYQ0-F1
#
_cell.length_a   1.000
_cell.length_b   1.000
_cell.length_c   1.000
_cell.angle_alpha   90.00
_cell.angle_beta   90.00
_cell.angle_gamma   90.00
#
_symmetry.space_group_name_H-M   'P 1'
#
loop_
_entity.id
_entity.type
_entity.pdbx_description
1 polymer ?
#
loop_
_entity_poly.entity_id
_entity_poly.type
_entity_poly.pdbx_seq_one_letter_code
_entity_poly.pdbx_strand_id
1 'polypeptide(L)'
;MLIWICVDSKDEKSAKITKVMDAKYWALVEFDGGVAKGTTFYDNREDYTDWVDFIIMKDKYESYMEFMDEGMMVLIVRKEETIEEVKEAFVFKELDEAGL
;
A
#
# COMPACT_ATOMS: atom_id res chain seq x y z
N MET A 1 -7.79 9.01 4.82
CA MET A 1 -7.12 8.46 3.63
C MET A 1 -6.90 6.98 3.86
N LEU A 2 -7.16 6.17 2.86
CA LEU A 2 -6.96 4.73 2.90
C LEU A 2 -5.88 4.34 1.90
N ILE A 3 -5.02 3.40 2.31
CA ILE A 3 -3.84 3.01 1.55
C ILE A 3 -3.73 1.49 1.51
N TRP A 4 -3.65 0.92 0.31
CA TRP A 4 -3.34 -0.50 0.11
C TRP A 4 -1.83 -0.75 0.09
N ILE A 5 -1.41 -1.83 0.75
CA ILE A 5 -0.05 -2.37 0.71
C ILE A 5 -0.12 -3.90 0.61
N CYS A 6 0.52 -4.48 -0.39
CA CYS A 6 0.65 -5.93 -0.54
C CYS A 6 1.71 -6.47 0.42
N VAL A 7 1.40 -7.53 1.18
CA VAL A 7 2.32 -8.07 2.20
C VAL A 7 2.37 -9.59 2.27
N ASP A 8 3.45 -10.11 2.86
CA ASP A 8 3.71 -11.54 3.01
C ASP A 8 3.08 -12.19 4.26
N SER A 9 2.62 -11.39 5.22
CA SER A 9 2.06 -11.85 6.50
C SER A 9 1.10 -10.82 7.12
N LYS A 10 0.25 -11.27 8.05
CA LYS A 10 -0.68 -10.43 8.85
C LYS A 10 -0.06 -9.93 10.16
N ASP A 11 1.27 -9.83 10.24
CA ASP A 11 1.97 -9.31 11.42
C ASP A 11 2.45 -7.88 11.14
N GLU A 12 1.74 -6.88 11.66
CA GLU A 12 2.07 -5.46 11.43
C GLU A 12 3.52 -5.09 11.76
N LYS A 13 4.17 -5.79 12.71
CA LYS A 13 5.54 -5.48 13.12
C LYS A 13 6.61 -6.09 12.22
N SER A 14 6.28 -7.17 11.51
CA SER A 14 7.28 -7.95 10.75
C SER A 14 6.90 -8.20 9.29
N ALA A 15 5.67 -7.84 8.89
CA ALA A 15 5.17 -7.98 7.54
C ALA A 15 6.03 -7.20 6.56
N LYS A 16 6.43 -7.90 5.51
CA LYS A 16 7.20 -7.32 4.41
C LYS A 16 6.30 -7.01 3.25
N ILE A 17 6.63 -5.90 2.59
CA ILE A 17 5.96 -5.48 1.37
C ILE A 17 6.39 -6.39 0.23
N THR A 18 5.41 -6.81 -0.57
CA THR A 18 5.62 -7.70 -1.71
C THR A 18 5.12 -7.05 -2.98
N LYS A 19 5.50 -7.66 -4.11
CA LYS A 19 4.81 -7.45 -5.38
C LYS A 19 3.34 -7.87 -5.24
N VAL A 20 2.46 -7.27 -6.03
CA VAL A 20 1.04 -7.61 -6.11
C VAL A 20 0.85 -9.09 -6.45
N MET A 21 1.63 -9.60 -7.41
CA MET A 21 1.55 -11.01 -7.81
C MET A 21 2.01 -12.00 -6.72
N ASP A 22 2.81 -11.54 -5.77
CA ASP A 22 3.35 -12.34 -4.66
C ASP A 22 2.58 -12.09 -3.35
N ALA A 23 1.56 -11.22 -3.39
CA ALA A 23 0.79 -10.84 -2.22
C ALA A 23 0.07 -12.05 -1.64
N LYS A 24 0.29 -12.29 -0.35
CA LYS A 24 -0.51 -13.25 0.42
C LYS A 24 -1.67 -12.58 1.11
N TYR A 25 -1.48 -11.31 1.48
CA TYR A 25 -2.45 -10.52 2.20
C TYR A 25 -2.38 -9.06 1.73
N TRP A 26 -3.46 -8.35 1.98
CA TRP A 26 -3.60 -6.93 1.71
C TRP A 26 -3.72 -6.18 3.02
N ALA A 27 -2.77 -5.28 3.29
CA ALA A 27 -2.82 -4.38 4.42
C ALA A 27 -3.50 -3.07 3.99
N LEU A 28 -4.61 -2.74 4.63
CA LEU A 28 -5.30 -1.46 4.52
C LEU A 28 -4.88 -0.56 5.67
N VAL A 29 -4.12 0.49 5.36
CA VAL A 29 -3.70 1.48 6.35
C VAL A 29 -4.65 2.66 6.33
N GLU A 30 -5.16 3.03 7.50
CA GLU A 30 -5.97 4.23 7.69
C GLU A 30 -5.10 5.40 8.17
N PHE A 31 -5.09 6.48 7.41
CA PHE A 31 -4.45 7.74 7.77
C PHE A 31 -5.49 8.83 8.00
N ASP A 32 -5.40 9.50 9.14
CA ASP A 32 -6.22 10.66 9.46
C ASP A 32 -5.41 11.71 10.25
N GLY A 33 -5.52 12.96 9.83
CA GLY A 33 -4.76 14.08 10.41
C GLY A 33 -3.24 13.97 10.29
N GLY A 34 -2.72 13.27 9.27
CA GLY A 34 -1.29 13.05 9.08
C GLY A 34 -0.69 11.94 9.95
N VAL A 35 -1.52 11.15 10.64
CA VAL A 35 -1.10 10.05 11.52
C VAL A 35 -1.81 8.77 11.11
N ALA A 36 -1.08 7.65 11.07
CA ALA A 36 -1.67 6.33 10.88
C ALA A 36 -2.53 5.95 12.10
N LYS A 37 -3.81 5.65 11.89
CA LYS A 37 -4.76 5.24 12.93
C LYS A 37 -4.71 3.73 13.19
N GLY A 38 -4.44 2.95 12.16
CA GLY A 38 -4.33 1.49 12.26
C GLY A 38 -4.14 0.82 10.91
N THR A 39 -3.93 -0.50 10.97
CA THR A 39 -3.79 -1.38 9.82
C THR A 39 -4.76 -2.54 9.95
N THR A 40 -5.57 -2.79 8.92
CA THR A 40 -6.43 -3.97 8.82
C THR A 40 -5.95 -4.88 7.71
N PHE A 41 -5.92 -6.20 7.93
CA PHE A 41 -5.42 -7.17 6.96
C PHE A 41 -6.56 -7.98 6.35
N TYR A 42 -6.50 -8.15 5.04
CA TYR A 42 -7.46 -8.93 4.26
C TYR A 42 -6.74 -10.05 3.50
N ASP A 43 -7.45 -11.14 3.24
CA ASP A 43 -6.94 -12.22 2.38
C ASP A 43 -7.10 -11.82 0.91
N ASN A 44 -8.22 -11.19 0.56
CA ASN A 44 -8.48 -10.65 -0.77
C ASN A 44 -8.78 -9.15 -0.69
N ARG A 45 -8.41 -8.39 -1.71
CA ARG A 45 -8.65 -6.94 -1.76
C ARG A 45 -10.15 -6.62 -1.80
N GLU A 46 -10.90 -7.47 -2.48
CA GLU A 46 -12.35 -7.38 -2.70
C GLU A 46 -13.17 -7.56 -1.41
N ASP A 47 -12.54 -8.02 -0.32
CA ASP A 47 -13.19 -8.12 1.00
C ASP A 47 -13.47 -6.74 1.61
N TYR A 48 -12.88 -5.67 1.07
CA TYR A 48 -13.14 -4.27 1.41
C TYR A 48 -13.75 -3.52 0.22
N THR A 49 -14.80 -2.73 0.46
CA THR A 49 -15.65 -2.17 -0.62
C THR A 49 -15.72 -0.65 -0.66
N ASP A 50 -15.21 0.05 0.34
CA ASP A 50 -15.18 1.52 0.28
C ASP A 50 -14.05 2.01 -0.64
N TRP A 51 -14.14 3.28 -0.99
CA TRP A 51 -13.13 3.96 -1.80
C TRP A 51 -11.76 3.97 -1.10
N VAL A 52 -10.71 3.58 -1.83
CA VAL A 52 -9.33 3.63 -1.35
C VAL A 52 -8.54 4.65 -2.15
N ASP A 53 -7.81 5.53 -1.47
CA ASP A 53 -7.17 6.70 -2.10
C ASP A 53 -5.84 6.34 -2.78
N PHE A 54 -5.07 5.42 -2.19
CA PHE A 54 -3.72 5.08 -2.64
C PHE A 54 -3.47 3.57 -2.67
N ILE A 55 -2.58 3.15 -3.56
CA ILE A 55 -1.87 1.88 -3.45
C ILE A 55 -0.36 2.12 -3.47
N ILE A 56 0.36 1.41 -2.60
CA ILE A 56 1.81 1.44 -2.53
C ILE A 56 2.35 0.11 -3.03
N MET A 57 3.08 0.15 -4.14
CA MET A 57 3.61 -1.03 -4.83
C MET A 57 5.10 -1.19 -4.59
N LYS A 58 5.56 -2.44 -4.66
CA LYS A 58 6.97 -2.78 -4.40
C LYS A 58 7.88 -2.42 -5.57
N ASP A 59 7.37 -2.46 -6.79
CA ASP A 59 8.17 -2.30 -8.00
C ASP A 59 7.38 -1.56 -9.10
N LYS A 60 8.04 -0.59 -9.74
CA LYS A 60 7.47 0.19 -10.85
C LYS A 60 7.24 -0.60 -12.15
N TYR A 61 7.83 -1.80 -12.26
CA TYR A 61 7.64 -2.67 -13.43
C TYR A 61 6.38 -3.53 -13.33
N GLU A 62 5.65 -3.48 -12.22
CA GLU A 62 4.36 -4.14 -12.07
C GLU A 62 3.26 -3.43 -12.85
N SER A 63 2.22 -4.17 -13.25
CA SER A 63 1.05 -3.55 -13.85
C SER A 63 0.27 -2.80 -12.78
N TYR A 64 0.09 -1.50 -12.98
CA TYR A 64 -0.65 -0.62 -12.07
C TYR A 64 -1.91 0.00 -12.69
N MET A 65 -2.20 -0.36 -13.95
CA MET A 65 -3.32 0.22 -14.72
C MET A 65 -4.66 -0.01 -14.04
N GLU A 66 -4.88 -1.19 -13.45
CA GLU A 66 -6.13 -1.50 -12.74
C GLU A 66 -6.40 -0.53 -11.59
N PHE A 67 -5.37 -0.15 -10.83
CA PHE A 67 -5.53 0.77 -9.69
C PHE A 67 -5.79 2.20 -10.14
N MET A 68 -5.18 2.62 -11.25
CA MET A 68 -5.48 3.92 -11.86
C MET A 68 -6.90 3.97 -12.42
N ASP A 69 -7.37 2.89 -13.06
CA ASP A 69 -8.74 2.79 -13.59
C ASP A 69 -9.78 2.83 -12.46
N GLU A 70 -9.43 2.29 -11.29
CA GLU A 70 -10.21 2.39 -10.05
C GLU A 70 -10.07 3.75 -9.34
N GLY A 71 -9.24 4.67 -9.87
CA GLY A 71 -9.07 6.03 -9.38
C GLY A 71 -8.12 6.19 -8.19
N MET A 72 -7.30 5.18 -7.90
CA MET A 72 -6.27 5.25 -6.87
C MET A 72 -5.04 6.00 -7.39
N MET A 73 -4.37 6.74 -6.50
CA MET A 73 -3.00 7.20 -6.76
C MET A 73 -2.02 6.05 -6.49
N VAL A 74 -1.20 5.74 -7.49
CA VAL A 74 -0.21 4.66 -7.41
C VAL A 74 1.14 5.24 -7.00
N LEU A 75 1.64 4.78 -5.86
CA LEU A 75 2.95 5.14 -5.33
C LEU A 75 3.87 3.91 -5.32
N ILE A 76 5.16 4.13 -5.54
CA ILE A 76 6.18 3.09 -5.60
C ILE A 76 7.20 3.33 -4.48
N VAL A 77 7.52 2.27 -3.74
CA VAL A 77 8.59 2.32 -2.73
C VAL A 77 9.97 2.44 -3.40
N ARG A 78 10.92 3.06 -2.71
CA ARG A 78 12.30 3.18 -3.19
C ARG A 78 13.21 2.15 -2.54
N LYS A 79 13.11 2.02 -1.23
CA LYS A 79 13.96 1.16 -0.38
C LYS A 79 13.19 0.51 0.76
N GLU A 80 11.94 0.92 0.96
CA GLU A 80 11.10 0.52 2.08
C GLU A 80 10.69 -0.97 1.92
N GLU A 81 10.82 -1.71 3.01
CA GLU A 81 10.58 -3.14 3.09
C GLU A 81 9.41 -3.49 4.00
N THR A 82 9.04 -2.62 4.94
CA THR A 82 7.98 -2.86 5.93
C THR A 82 6.88 -1.82 5.84
N ILE A 83 5.70 -2.15 6.41
CA ILE A 83 4.56 -1.23 6.49
C ILE A 83 4.94 0.07 7.21
N GLU A 84 5.72 -0.01 8.29
CA GLU A 84 6.10 1.16 9.10
C GLU A 84 7.01 2.11 8.31
N GLU A 85 8.03 1.58 7.63
CA GLU A 85 8.91 2.37 6.77
C GLU A 85 8.11 3.07 5.65
N VAL A 86 7.10 2.38 5.10
CA VAL A 86 6.22 2.97 4.10
C VAL A 86 5.32 4.05 4.66
N LYS A 87 4.77 3.87 5.87
CA LYS A 87 3.97 4.91 6.55
C LYS A 87 4.80 6.18 6.76
N GLU A 88 6.05 6.04 7.20
CA GLU A 88 6.97 7.16 7.36
C GLU A 88 7.26 7.84 6.02
N ALA A 89 7.65 7.07 5.00
CA ALA A 89 7.94 7.59 3.66
C ALA A 89 6.73 8.31 3.04
N PHE A 90 5.51 7.80 3.27
CA PHE A 90 4.27 8.44 2.83
C PHE A 90 4.07 9.81 3.49
N VAL A 91 4.26 9.91 4.82
CA VAL A 91 4.14 11.18 5.56
C VAL A 91 5.16 12.22 5.07
N PHE A 92 6.39 11.80 4.77
CA PHE A 92 7.44 12.67 4.27
C PHE A 92 7.42 12.89 2.74
N LYS A 93 6.47 12.27 2.02
CA LYS A 93 6.35 12.31 0.55
C LYS A 93 7.62 11.84 -0.17
N GLU A 94 8.20 10.75 0.32
CA GLU A 94 9.44 10.16 -0.21
C GLU A 94 9.20 8.99 -1.18
N LEU A 95 7.95 8.61 -1.41
CA LEU A 95 7.55 7.61 -2.41
C LEU A 95 7.48 8.21 -3.81
N ASP A 96 7.69 7.40 -4.84
CA ASP A 96 7.61 7.83 -6.23
C ASP A 96 6.20 7.64 -6.79
N GLU A 97 5.65 8.63 -7.48
CA GLU A 97 4.38 8.48 -8.20
C GLU A 97 4.60 7.68 -9.49
N ALA A 98 3.74 6.69 -9.76
CA ALA A 98 3.81 5.93 -11.00
C ALA A 98 3.42 6.80 -12.20
N GLY A 99 4.15 6.67 -13.30
CA GLY A 99 3.85 7.36 -14.56
C GLY A 99 4.47 8.77 -14.71
N LEU A 100 5.25 9.23 -13.73
CA LEU A 100 6.08 10.45 -13.84
C LEU A 100 7.55 10.16 -14.18
#